data_AF-A0A0D3IIH7-F1
#
_entry.id   AF-A0A0D3IIH7-F1
#
_cell.length_a   1.000
_cell.length_b   1.000
_cell.length_c   1.000
_cell.angle_alpha   90.00
_cell.angle_beta   90.00
_cell.angle_gamma   90.00
#
_symmetry.space_group_name_H-M   'P 1'
#
loop_
_entity.id
_entity.type
_entity.pdbx_description
1 polymer ?
#
loop_
_entity_poly.entity_id
_entity_poly.type
_entity_poly.pdbx_seq_one_letter_code
_entity_poly.pdbx_strand_id
1 'polypeptide(L)'
;MLHRSGSLVVLRFVAMVGHFFAALVFTFSRRDNVVVALKFDYTDAEIDDGVHEASVASALILSCFAIEAVAFFGGCSLFSALLTLLHLTCHTIGGILLALVVLTKAHYQWAWYIFAFFSAVPAAADLCAVVSMCIHRDKRW
;
A
#
# COMPACT_ATOMS: atom_id res chain seq x y z
N MET A 1 21.10 -7.74 21.52
CA MET A 1 20.06 -8.04 20.51
C MET A 1 18.88 -7.07 20.52
N LEU A 2 18.45 -6.54 21.67
CA LEU A 2 17.34 -5.57 21.79
C LEU A 2 17.46 -4.31 20.92
N HIS A 3 18.68 -3.79 20.70
CA HIS A 3 18.90 -2.60 19.86
C HIS A 3 18.56 -2.81 18.37
N ARG A 4 18.70 -4.04 17.84
CA ARG A 4 18.39 -4.33 16.43
C ARG A 4 16.88 -4.37 16.18
N SER A 5 16.10 -4.95 17.10
CA SER A 5 14.65 -5.13 16.92
C SER A 5 13.89 -3.80 16.89
N GLY A 6 14.26 -2.83 17.75
CA GLY A 6 13.62 -1.51 17.75
C GLY A 6 13.82 -0.73 16.45
N SER A 7 15.01 -0.84 15.84
CA SER A 7 15.33 -0.16 14.58
C SER A 7 14.51 -0.70 13.40
N LEU A 8 14.26 -2.01 13.35
CA LEU A 8 13.43 -2.64 12.31
C LEU A 8 11.96 -2.20 12.38
N VAL A 9 11.41 -2.03 13.59
CA VAL A 9 10.03 -1.55 13.78
C VAL A 9 9.89 -0.11 13.26
N VAL A 10 10.83 0.77 13.61
CA VAL A 10 10.84 2.16 13.13
C VAL A 10 10.96 2.20 11.61
N LEU A 11 11.85 1.38 11.03
CA LEU A 11 12.06 1.36 9.59
C LEU A 11 10.82 0.87 8.82
N ARG A 12 10.12 -0.14 9.34
CA ARG A 12 8.82 -0.59 8.80
C ARG A 12 7.78 0.53 8.83
N PHE A 13 7.67 1.25 9.95
CA PHE A 13 6.75 2.37 10.07
C PHE A 13 7.03 3.46 9.04
N VAL A 14 8.30 3.88 8.91
CA VAL A 14 8.69 4.91 7.94
C VAL A 14 8.40 4.47 6.50
N ALA A 15 8.69 3.22 6.15
CA ALA A 15 8.39 2.68 4.83
C ALA A 15 6.88 2.68 4.54
N MET A 16 6.07 2.21 5.49
CA MET A 16 4.60 2.21 5.40
C MET A 16 4.07 3.64 5.19
N VAL A 17 4.51 4.60 6.01
CA VAL A 17 4.10 6.01 5.90
C VAL A 17 4.54 6.61 4.55
N GLY A 18 5.75 6.30 4.08
CA GLY A 18 6.23 6.76 2.77
C GLY A 18 5.35 6.27 1.61
N HIS A 19 5.00 4.98 1.60
CA HIS A 19 4.10 4.43 0.59
C HIS A 19 2.67 4.99 0.72
N PHE A 20 2.18 5.19 1.95
CA PHE A 20 0.89 5.84 2.20
C PHE A 20 0.83 7.25 1.64
N PHE A 21 1.86 8.07 1.88
CA PHE A 21 1.93 9.41 1.29
C PHE A 21 1.98 9.37 -0.23
N ALA A 22 2.74 8.45 -0.83
CA ALA A 22 2.74 8.27 -2.28
C ALA A 22 1.33 7.93 -2.82
N ALA A 23 0.57 7.09 -2.10
CA ALA A 23 -0.81 6.75 -2.46
C ALA A 23 -1.79 7.93 -2.32
N LEU A 24 -1.62 8.77 -1.29
CA LEU A 24 -2.38 10.01 -1.17
C LEU A 24 -2.09 10.96 -2.33
N VAL A 25 -0.81 11.19 -2.63
CA VAL A 25 -0.41 12.08 -3.72
C VAL A 25 -0.96 11.54 -5.05
N PHE A 26 -0.83 10.24 -5.33
CA PHE A 26 -1.44 9.61 -6.50
C PHE A 26 -2.95 9.83 -6.54
N THR A 27 -3.65 9.67 -5.40
CA THR A 27 -5.09 9.92 -5.33
C THR A 27 -5.41 11.34 -5.79
N PHE A 28 -4.70 12.36 -5.32
CA PHE A 28 -4.97 13.75 -5.70
C PHE A 28 -4.46 14.15 -7.09
N SER A 29 -3.49 13.42 -7.66
CA SER A 29 -2.89 13.73 -8.98
C SER A 29 -3.29 12.77 -10.11
N ARG A 30 -4.13 11.76 -9.84
CA ARG A 30 -4.49 10.69 -10.79
C ARG A 30 -4.98 11.17 -12.15
N ARG A 31 -5.68 12.31 -12.21
CA ARG A 31 -6.19 12.87 -13.47
C ARG A 31 -5.09 13.13 -14.49
N ASP A 32 -3.93 13.64 -14.05
CA ASP A 32 -2.78 13.88 -14.93
C ASP A 32 -2.26 12.56 -15.55
N ASN A 33 -2.24 11.50 -14.75
CA ASN A 33 -1.82 10.16 -15.18
C ASN A 33 -2.82 9.53 -16.16
N VAL A 34 -4.11 9.83 -16.02
CA VAL A 34 -5.17 9.38 -16.94
C VAL A 34 -5.10 10.12 -18.26
N VAL A 35 -4.95 11.45 -18.24
CA VAL A 35 -4.88 12.25 -19.47
C VAL A 35 -3.67 11.85 -20.32
N VAL A 36 -2.52 11.56 -19.70
CA VAL A 36 -1.32 11.08 -20.41
C VAL A 36 -1.47 9.66 -20.95
N ALA A 37 -2.34 8.84 -20.35
CA ALA A 37 -2.61 7.48 -20.78
C ALA A 37 -3.52 7.38 -22.02
N LEU A 38 -4.31 8.42 -22.29
CA LEU A 38 -5.30 8.43 -23.36
C LEU A 38 -4.69 8.86 -24.72
N LYS A 39 -5.34 8.44 -25.81
CA LYS A 39 -4.97 8.85 -27.17
C LYS A 39 -5.35 10.33 -27.40
N PHE A 40 -4.67 11.02 -28.32
CA PHE A 40 -4.85 12.46 -28.55
C PHE A 40 -6.29 12.91 -28.84
N ASP A 41 -7.16 12.05 -29.37
CA ASP A 41 -8.58 12.33 -29.64
C ASP A 41 -9.50 11.70 -28.60
N TYR A 42 -9.19 11.87 -27.31
CA TYR A 42 -10.01 11.34 -26.21
C TYR A 42 -11.30 12.14 -26.00
N THR A 43 -12.30 11.45 -25.47
CA THR A 43 -13.57 12.04 -25.02
C THR A 43 -13.58 12.29 -23.51
N ASP A 44 -14.44 13.18 -23.04
CA ASP A 44 -14.62 13.42 -21.60
C ASP A 44 -15.07 12.15 -20.86
N ALA A 45 -15.84 11.29 -21.53
CA ALA A 45 -16.27 10.00 -20.97
C ALA A 45 -15.09 9.07 -20.69
N GLU A 46 -14.11 9.00 -21.60
CA GLU A 46 -12.90 8.17 -21.42
C GLU A 46 -11.99 8.70 -20.29
N ILE A 47 -11.95 10.02 -20.08
CA ILE A 47 -11.28 10.61 -18.91
C ILE A 47 -11.99 10.21 -17.63
N ASP A 48 -13.31 10.36 -17.56
CA ASP A 48 -14.09 10.07 -16.37
C ASP A 48 -13.99 8.58 -15.99
N ASP A 49 -14.04 7.68 -16.97
CA ASP A 49 -13.85 6.24 -16.77
C ASP A 49 -12.44 5.93 -16.23
N GLY A 50 -11.39 6.49 -16.84
CA GLY A 50 -10.01 6.30 -16.38
C GLY A 50 -9.76 6.87 -14.98
N VAL A 51 -10.35 8.04 -14.67
CA VAL A 51 -10.29 8.65 -13.33
C VAL A 51 -11.05 7.80 -12.33
N HIS A 52 -12.20 7.25 -12.70
CA HIS A 52 -12.96 6.34 -11.85
C HIS A 52 -12.13 5.09 -11.53
N GLU A 53 -11.57 4.43 -12.53
CA GLU A 53 -10.72 3.25 -12.36
C GLU A 53 -9.50 3.53 -11.46
N ALA A 54 -8.78 4.64 -11.73
CA ALA A 54 -7.65 5.05 -10.91
C ALA A 54 -8.06 5.38 -9.45
N SER A 55 -9.28 5.91 -9.24
CA SER A 55 -9.84 6.16 -7.91
C SER A 55 -10.10 4.87 -7.15
N VAL A 56 -10.62 3.85 -7.84
CA VAL A 56 -10.87 2.53 -7.24
C VAL A 56 -9.54 1.89 -6.82
N ALA A 57 -8.53 1.90 -7.70
CA ALA A 57 -7.21 1.37 -7.36
C ALA A 57 -6.61 2.07 -6.14
N SER A 58 -6.66 3.41 -6.08
CA SER A 58 -6.11 4.16 -4.95
C SER A 58 -6.90 3.97 -3.66
N ALA A 59 -8.23 3.84 -3.73
CA ALA A 59 -9.07 3.52 -2.57
C ALA A 59 -8.77 2.14 -1.99
N LEU A 60 -8.51 1.14 -2.84
CA LEU A 60 -8.10 -0.19 -2.40
C LEU A 60 -6.73 -0.17 -1.71
N ILE A 61 -5.75 0.55 -2.28
CA ILE A 61 -4.43 0.76 -1.66
C ILE A 61 -4.59 1.40 -0.27
N LEU A 62 -5.37 2.48 -0.16
CA LEU A 62 -5.63 3.16 1.11
C LEU A 62 -6.33 2.26 2.14
N SER A 63 -7.23 1.39 1.68
CA SER A 63 -7.90 0.40 2.54
C SER A 63 -6.93 -0.67 3.06
N CYS A 64 -5.96 -1.11 2.25
CA CYS A 64 -4.87 -1.98 2.70
C CYS A 64 -4.08 -1.34 3.84
N PHE A 65 -3.70 -0.06 3.71
CA PHE A 65 -3.02 0.67 4.78
C PHE A 65 -3.83 0.74 6.08
N ALA A 66 -5.16 0.82 6.01
CA ALA A 66 -6.00 0.81 7.21
C ALA A 66 -5.91 -0.54 7.95
N ILE A 67 -5.93 -1.66 7.21
CA ILE A 67 -5.76 -3.01 7.78
C ILE A 67 -4.38 -3.14 8.44
N GLU A 68 -3.35 -2.72 7.73
CA GLU A 68 -1.96 -2.78 8.20
C GLU A 68 -1.73 -1.88 9.41
N ALA A 69 -2.36 -0.70 9.46
CA ALA A 69 -2.30 0.19 10.62
C ALA A 69 -2.90 -0.47 11.86
N VAL A 70 -4.07 -1.12 11.73
CA VAL A 70 -4.70 -1.86 12.83
C VAL A 70 -3.79 -3.00 13.31
N ALA A 71 -3.21 -3.78 12.40
CA ALA A 71 -2.30 -4.87 12.76
C ALA A 71 -0.99 -4.36 13.40
N PHE A 72 -0.43 -3.26 12.88
CA PHE A 72 0.80 -2.65 13.37
C PHE A 72 0.62 -2.05 14.77
N PHE A 73 -0.38 -1.19 14.96
CA PHE A 73 -0.67 -0.57 16.27
C PHE A 73 -1.24 -1.56 17.29
N GLY A 74 -1.95 -2.59 16.83
CA GLY A 74 -2.38 -3.72 17.67
C GLY A 74 -1.24 -4.65 18.10
N GLY A 75 -0.03 -4.46 17.56
CA GLY A 75 1.15 -5.27 17.87
C GLY A 75 1.11 -6.68 17.29
N CYS A 76 0.21 -6.96 16.34
CA CYS A 76 -0.06 -8.31 15.88
C CYS A 76 1.05 -8.91 15.02
N SER A 77 1.75 -8.08 14.25
CA SER A 77 2.81 -8.52 13.33
C SER A 77 4.20 -7.97 13.65
N LEU A 78 4.34 -7.17 14.72
CA LEU A 78 5.60 -6.52 15.11
C LEU A 78 6.69 -7.51 15.53
N PHE A 79 6.32 -8.70 16.01
CA PHE A 79 7.26 -9.67 16.58
C PHE A 79 7.81 -10.68 15.56
N SER A 80 7.29 -10.67 14.32
CA SER A 80 7.79 -11.52 13.25
C SER A 80 8.83 -10.77 12.40
N ALA A 81 10.07 -11.23 12.44
CA ALA A 81 11.14 -10.69 11.59
C ALA A 81 10.84 -10.88 10.10
N LEU A 82 10.24 -12.02 9.73
CA LEU A 82 9.87 -12.30 8.33
C LEU A 82 8.78 -11.34 7.84
N LEU A 83 7.72 -11.13 8.63
CA LEU A 83 6.67 -10.16 8.26
C LEU A 83 7.28 -8.75 8.20
N THR A 84 8.11 -8.38 9.17
CA THR A 84 8.74 -7.06 9.16
C THR A 84 9.56 -6.80 7.89
N LEU A 85 10.33 -7.79 7.42
CA LEU A 85 11.06 -7.70 6.16
C LEU A 85 10.12 -7.64 4.95
N LEU A 86 9.07 -8.44 4.91
CA LEU A 86 8.05 -8.40 3.85
C LEU A 86 7.44 -7.00 3.72
N HIS A 87 6.95 -6.42 4.82
CA HIS A 87 6.37 -5.06 4.82
C HIS A 87 7.40 -4.02 4.38
N LEU A 88 8.63 -4.10 4.92
CA LEU A 88 9.67 -3.14 4.57
C LEU A 88 9.97 -3.18 3.07
N THR A 89 10.17 -4.36 2.50
CA THR A 89 10.44 -4.52 1.07
C THR A 89 9.25 -4.05 0.22
N CYS A 90 8.03 -4.50 0.55
CA CYS A 90 6.85 -4.15 -0.22
C CYS A 90 6.55 -2.64 -0.19
N HIS A 91 6.58 -1.99 0.97
CA HIS A 91 6.29 -0.56 1.03
C HIS A 91 7.43 0.29 0.47
N THR A 92 8.69 -0.10 0.64
CA THR A 92 9.80 0.66 0.05
C THR A 92 9.70 0.63 -1.48
N ILE A 93 9.53 -0.55 -2.07
CA ILE A 93 9.42 -0.70 -3.52
C ILE A 93 8.12 -0.07 -4.03
N GLY A 94 6.98 -0.39 -3.42
CA GLY A 94 5.67 0.15 -3.79
C GLY A 94 5.62 1.67 -3.70
N GLY A 95 6.17 2.25 -2.62
CA GLY A 95 6.25 3.70 -2.43
C GLY A 95 7.11 4.38 -3.49
N ILE A 96 8.27 3.82 -3.81
CA ILE A 96 9.13 4.35 -4.88
C ILE A 96 8.43 4.25 -6.25
N LEU A 97 7.84 3.10 -6.57
CA LEU A 97 7.14 2.90 -7.84
C LEU A 97 5.95 3.84 -7.99
N LEU A 98 5.13 3.99 -6.94
CA LEU A 98 3.97 4.87 -6.97
C LEU A 98 4.38 6.34 -7.06
N ALA A 99 5.46 6.73 -6.37
CA ALA A 99 6.05 8.05 -6.53
C ALA A 99 6.55 8.28 -7.96
N LEU A 100 7.20 7.29 -8.58
CA LEU A 100 7.62 7.38 -9.98
C LEU A 100 6.43 7.52 -10.93
N VAL A 101 5.35 6.77 -10.72
CA VAL A 101 4.11 6.91 -11.50
C VAL A 101 3.63 8.36 -11.47
N VAL A 102 3.51 8.95 -10.27
CA VAL A 102 3.08 10.34 -10.11
C VAL A 102 4.06 11.32 -10.78
N LEU A 103 5.36 11.20 -10.50
CA LEU A 103 6.37 12.16 -10.95
C LEU A 103 6.56 12.15 -12.46
N THR A 104 6.45 10.98 -13.08
CA THR A 104 6.64 10.80 -14.52
C THR A 104 5.33 10.90 -15.31
N LYS A 105 4.19 11.09 -14.62
CA LYS A 105 2.84 11.01 -15.21
C LYS A 105 2.63 9.70 -15.98
N ALA A 106 3.14 8.60 -15.43
CA ALA A 106 3.04 7.30 -16.07
C ALA A 106 1.57 6.83 -16.13
N HIS A 107 1.31 5.85 -16.99
CA HIS A 107 -0.02 5.30 -17.20
C HIS A 107 -0.70 4.88 -15.87
N TYR A 108 -1.91 5.39 -15.60
CA TYR A 108 -2.59 5.18 -14.30
C TYR A 108 -2.76 3.71 -13.89
N GLN A 109 -2.85 2.79 -14.86
CA GLN A 109 -2.95 1.34 -14.60
C GLN A 109 -1.75 0.76 -13.82
N TRP A 110 -0.60 1.43 -13.77
CA TRP A 110 0.49 1.04 -12.88
C TRP A 110 0.05 0.94 -11.41
N ALA A 111 -0.96 1.72 -11.01
CA ALA A 111 -1.53 1.65 -9.66
C ALA A 111 -2.17 0.28 -9.34
N TRP A 112 -2.73 -0.43 -10.33
CA TRP A 112 -3.30 -1.77 -10.10
C TRP A 112 -2.22 -2.82 -9.81
N TYR A 113 -1.09 -2.75 -10.52
CA TYR A 113 0.05 -3.63 -10.23
C TYR A 113 0.65 -3.32 -8.85
N ILE A 114 0.74 -2.03 -8.49
CA ILE A 114 1.22 -1.62 -7.17
C ILE A 114 0.28 -2.07 -6.06
N PHE A 115 -1.03 -1.95 -6.27
CA PHE A 115 -2.04 -2.51 -5.39
C PHE A 115 -1.83 -4.01 -5.19
N ALA A 116 -1.83 -4.79 -6.27
CA ALA A 116 -1.81 -6.25 -6.20
C ALA A 116 -0.56 -6.80 -5.49
N PHE A 117 0.63 -6.27 -5.80
CA PHE A 117 1.89 -6.84 -5.29
C PHE A 117 2.40 -6.16 -4.01
N PHE A 118 2.20 -4.86 -3.87
CA PHE A 118 2.86 -4.07 -2.81
C PHE A 118 1.91 -3.55 -1.74
N SER A 119 0.59 -3.70 -1.91
CA SER A 119 -0.41 -3.28 -0.93
C SER A 119 -1.28 -4.46 -0.45
N ALA A 120 -1.79 -5.27 -1.39
CA ALA A 120 -2.64 -6.42 -1.06
C ALA A 120 -1.86 -7.54 -0.35
N VAL A 121 -0.61 -7.81 -0.77
CA VAL A 121 0.23 -8.87 -0.16
C VAL A 121 0.56 -8.54 1.31
N PRO A 122 1.09 -7.34 1.66
CA PRO A 122 1.30 -6.98 3.07
C PRO A 122 0.02 -6.98 3.89
N ALA A 123 -1.08 -6.41 3.37
CA ALA A 123 -2.37 -6.38 4.08
C ALA A 123 -2.94 -7.78 4.32
N ALA A 124 -2.81 -8.70 3.36
CA ALA A 124 -3.25 -10.09 3.53
C ALA A 124 -2.40 -10.81 4.60
N ALA A 125 -1.09 -10.57 4.63
CA ALA A 125 -0.21 -11.14 5.64
C ALA A 125 -0.56 -10.64 7.05
N ASP A 126 -0.83 -9.34 7.20
CA ASP A 126 -1.28 -8.73 8.47
C ASP A 126 -2.67 -9.24 8.88
N LEU A 127 -3.61 -9.39 7.94
CA LEU A 127 -4.92 -9.96 8.21
C LEU A 127 -4.81 -11.41 8.74
N CYS A 128 -3.96 -12.23 8.10
CA CYS A 128 -3.66 -13.59 8.58
C CYS A 128 -3.06 -13.58 9.98
N ALA A 129 -2.16 -12.64 10.28
CA ALA A 129 -1.55 -12.50 11.61
C ALA A 129 -2.60 -12.14 12.68
N VAL A 130 -3.47 -11.17 12.37
CA VAL A 130 -4.58 -10.76 13.25
C VAL A 130 -5.54 -11.93 13.51
N VAL A 131 -5.99 -12.62 12.45
CA VAL A 131 -6.88 -13.79 12.58
C VAL A 131 -6.22 -14.90 13.41
N SER A 132 -4.95 -15.21 13.14
CA SER A 132 -4.19 -16.20 13.91
C SER A 132 -4.14 -15.84 15.39
N MET A 133 -3.89 -14.57 15.72
CA MET A 133 -3.89 -14.12 17.11
C MET A 133 -5.27 -14.21 17.76
N CYS A 134 -6.33 -13.83 17.07
CA CYS A 134 -7.69 -13.96 17.58
C CYS A 134 -8.04 -15.43 17.92
N ILE A 135 -7.71 -16.37 17.03
CA ILE A 135 -7.98 -17.81 17.23
C ILE A 135 -7.19 -18.37 18.42
N HIS A 136 -5.92 -17.98 18.58
CA HIS A 136 -5.08 -18.51 19.66
C HIS A 136 -5.29 -17.80 21.01
N ARG A 137 -5.92 -16.61 21.02
CA ARG A 137 -6.25 -15.89 22.26
C ARG A 137 -7.21 -16.67 23.13
N ASP A 138 -8.16 -17.38 22.52
CA ASP A 138 -9.21 -18.13 23.22
C ASP A 138 -8.71 -19.45 23.83
N LYS A 139 -7.50 -19.90 23.47
CA LYS A 139 -6.89 -21.15 23.98
C LYS A 139 -5.95 -20.94 25.17
N ARG A 140 -5.84 -19.71 25.68
CA ARG A 140 -4.88 -19.33 26.74
C ARG A 140 -5.47 -19.33 28.16
N TRP A 141 -6.63 -19.93 28.36
CA TRP A 141 -7.25 -20.18 29.67
C TRP A 141 -7.43 -21.68 29.88
#